data_AF-A0A099KHB3-F1
#
_entry.id   AF-A0A099KHB3-F1
#
_cell.length_a   1.000
_cell.length_b   1.000
_cell.length_c   1.000
_cell.angle_alpha   90.00
_cell.angle_beta   90.00
_cell.angle_gamma   90.00
#
_symmetry.space_group_name_H-M   'P 1'
#
loop_
_entity.id
_entity.type
_entity.pdbx_description
1 polymer ?
#
loop_
_entity_poly.entity_id
_entity_poly.type
_entity_poly.pdbx_seq_one_letter_code
_entity_poly.pdbx_strand_id
1 'polypeptide(L)'
;ITGNTAQDITLGTDIARIETLNAQVGTNTLRGENATNDWNITAANTGTIDDQTTTLSFTNFINLIGGTAVDTFTLSDVALVTGLIDGGAGSDKVDITGSTAQDIILGTDITRIETLTAQIGTNTLRADNTTNDWNITAANTGTIYDQTTTLSFTNFINLVGGTGVDNFTLADIAHVTGLIDGGAGSDKIDITGNTAQDITLGTDIARIETLNA
;
A
#
# COMPACT_ATOMS: atom_id res chain seq x y z
N ILE A 1 -12.80 -21.14 -14.52
CA ILE A 1 -11.96 -22.35 -14.31
C ILE A 1 -12.58 -23.16 -13.17
N THR A 2 -12.87 -24.47 -13.34
CA THR A 2 -13.57 -25.30 -12.33
C THR A 2 -12.64 -26.35 -11.72
N GLY A 3 -12.71 -26.54 -10.39
CA GLY A 3 -12.09 -27.67 -9.67
C GLY A 3 -10.84 -27.36 -8.84
N ASN A 4 -10.23 -26.19 -8.99
CA ASN A 4 -9.08 -25.75 -8.19
C ASN A 4 -9.42 -24.47 -7.41
N THR A 5 -9.21 -24.48 -6.09
CA THR A 5 -9.40 -23.34 -5.17
C THR A 5 -8.13 -22.50 -4.98
N ALA A 6 -7.02 -22.88 -5.62
CA ALA A 6 -5.77 -22.13 -5.63
C ALA A 6 -5.23 -22.05 -7.06
N GLN A 7 -5.73 -21.07 -7.81
CA GLN A 7 -5.32 -20.84 -9.20
C GLN A 7 -4.22 -19.79 -9.26
N ASP A 8 -3.25 -20.00 -10.12
CA ASP A 8 -2.22 -19.03 -10.46
C ASP A 8 -2.30 -18.83 -11.98
N ILE A 9 -2.70 -17.64 -12.42
CA ILE A 9 -2.97 -17.34 -13.82
C ILE A 9 -2.20 -16.10 -14.23
N THR A 10 -1.43 -16.20 -15.31
CA THR A 10 -0.68 -15.11 -15.93
C THR A 10 -1.28 -14.75 -17.29
N LEU A 11 -1.66 -13.50 -17.47
CA LEU A 11 -2.16 -12.98 -18.75
C LEU A 11 -1.05 -12.99 -19.81
N GLY A 12 -1.44 -13.21 -21.07
CA GLY A 12 -0.52 -13.36 -22.20
C GLY A 12 0.27 -14.67 -22.22
N THR A 13 0.35 -15.39 -21.09
CA THR A 13 1.09 -16.67 -20.96
C THR A 13 0.14 -17.86 -20.84
N ASP A 14 -0.71 -17.88 -19.80
CA ASP A 14 -1.63 -18.99 -19.54
C ASP A 14 -2.94 -18.84 -20.31
N ILE A 15 -3.37 -17.60 -20.50
CA ILE A 15 -4.61 -17.24 -21.18
C ILE A 15 -4.39 -16.02 -22.08
N ALA A 16 -5.03 -16.02 -23.24
CA ALA A 16 -5.02 -14.90 -24.18
C ALA A 16 -6.38 -14.80 -24.86
N ARG A 17 -6.77 -13.58 -25.25
CA ARG A 17 -8.00 -13.29 -26.02
C ARG A 17 -9.28 -13.79 -25.37
N ILE A 18 -9.41 -13.57 -24.06
CA ILE A 18 -10.65 -13.79 -23.33
C ILE A 18 -11.13 -12.46 -22.74
N GLU A 19 -12.44 -12.24 -22.69
CA GLU A 19 -13.04 -11.01 -22.14
C GLU A 19 -13.46 -11.17 -20.68
N THR A 20 -13.58 -12.41 -20.18
CA THR A 20 -14.03 -12.69 -18.81
C THR A 20 -13.33 -13.91 -18.21
N LEU A 21 -12.78 -13.74 -17.01
CA LEU A 21 -12.13 -14.77 -16.22
C LEU A 21 -12.80 -14.91 -14.85
N ASN A 22 -13.55 -16.00 -14.69
CA ASN A 22 -14.22 -16.31 -13.42
C ASN A 22 -13.56 -17.50 -12.73
N ALA A 23 -12.99 -17.26 -11.55
CA ALA A 23 -12.50 -18.30 -10.65
C ALA A 23 -13.59 -18.69 -9.64
N GLN A 24 -13.42 -19.86 -9.01
CA GLN A 24 -14.19 -20.20 -7.81
C GLN A 24 -13.59 -19.47 -6.61
N VAL A 25 -14.36 -19.26 -5.55
CA VAL A 25 -13.83 -18.70 -4.29
C VAL A 25 -12.64 -19.54 -3.81
N GLY A 26 -11.56 -18.88 -3.43
CA GLY A 26 -10.31 -19.53 -3.04
C GLY A 26 -9.12 -18.57 -3.07
N THR A 27 -7.93 -19.12 -2.88
CA THR A 27 -6.66 -18.39 -2.92
C THR A 27 -6.16 -18.29 -4.36
N ASN A 28 -6.86 -17.52 -5.19
CA ASN A 28 -6.49 -17.34 -6.59
C ASN A 28 -5.66 -16.07 -6.79
N THR A 29 -4.66 -16.18 -7.67
CA THR A 29 -3.75 -15.11 -8.05
C THR A 29 -3.90 -14.82 -9.54
N LEU A 30 -4.06 -13.53 -9.86
CA LEU A 30 -4.04 -13.03 -11.23
C LEU A 30 -2.79 -12.18 -11.43
N ARG A 31 -1.99 -12.54 -12.43
CA ARG A 31 -0.79 -11.82 -12.88
C ARG A 31 -1.09 -11.09 -14.18
N GLY A 32 -0.80 -9.79 -14.20
CA GLY A 32 -0.86 -8.95 -15.39
C GLY A 32 0.19 -9.36 -16.43
N GLU A 33 0.08 -8.79 -17.63
CA GLU A 33 1.11 -9.00 -18.65
C GLU A 33 2.38 -8.22 -18.30
N ASN A 34 3.51 -8.57 -18.93
CA ASN A 34 4.75 -7.78 -18.85
C ASN A 34 4.68 -6.48 -19.67
N ALA A 35 3.60 -5.73 -19.47
CA ALA A 35 3.22 -4.48 -20.11
C ALA A 35 2.60 -3.56 -19.05
N THR A 36 2.25 -2.33 -19.43
CA THR A 36 1.50 -1.46 -18.52
C THR A 36 0.12 -2.03 -18.30
N ASN A 37 -0.29 -2.22 -17.05
CA ASN A 37 -1.64 -2.68 -16.74
C ASN A 37 -2.38 -1.70 -15.81
N ASP A 38 -3.62 -1.37 -16.19
CA ASP A 38 -4.54 -0.58 -15.39
C ASP A 38 -5.58 -1.52 -14.74
N TRP A 39 -5.42 -1.78 -13.45
CA TRP A 39 -6.32 -2.58 -12.64
C TRP A 39 -7.39 -1.71 -12.00
N ASN A 40 -8.66 -2.01 -12.26
CA ASN A 40 -9.81 -1.31 -11.67
C ASN A 40 -10.64 -2.30 -10.84
N ILE A 41 -10.49 -2.24 -9.51
CA ILE A 41 -11.15 -3.13 -8.56
C ILE A 41 -12.45 -2.46 -8.09
N THR A 42 -13.58 -3.06 -8.47
CA THR A 42 -14.91 -2.47 -8.31
C THR A 42 -15.75 -3.14 -7.24
N ALA A 43 -15.38 -4.36 -6.85
CA ALA A 43 -16.00 -5.12 -5.78
C ALA A 43 -14.97 -6.10 -5.18
N ALA A 44 -15.36 -6.79 -4.09
CA ALA A 44 -14.48 -7.75 -3.43
C ALA A 44 -13.89 -8.77 -4.43
N ASN A 45 -12.56 -8.76 -4.55
CA ASN A 45 -11.76 -9.64 -5.38
C ASN A 45 -12.21 -9.68 -6.86
N THR A 46 -12.74 -8.55 -7.34
CA THR A 46 -13.45 -8.44 -8.61
C THR A 46 -13.16 -7.10 -9.27
N GLY A 47 -12.90 -7.12 -10.57
CA GLY A 47 -12.55 -5.91 -11.29
C GLY A 47 -12.26 -6.16 -12.76
N THR A 48 -11.55 -5.21 -13.34
CA THR A 48 -11.00 -5.31 -14.68
C THR A 48 -9.50 -5.05 -14.67
N ILE A 49 -8.81 -5.57 -15.68
CA ILE A 49 -7.43 -5.21 -16.02
C ILE A 49 -7.42 -4.79 -17.49
N ASP A 50 -6.87 -3.61 -17.77
CA ASP A 50 -6.63 -3.10 -19.13
C ASP A 50 -5.12 -3.09 -19.39
N ASP A 51 -4.66 -3.88 -20.36
CA ASP A 51 -3.25 -3.97 -20.76
C ASP A 51 -2.85 -2.93 -21.82
N GLN A 52 -3.68 -1.89 -21.98
CA GLN A 52 -3.62 -0.86 -23.02
C GLN A 52 -3.95 -1.34 -24.44
N THR A 53 -4.35 -2.60 -24.58
CA THR A 53 -4.84 -3.17 -25.84
C THR A 53 -6.24 -3.77 -25.69
N THR A 54 -6.50 -4.45 -24.58
CA THR A 54 -7.76 -5.12 -24.26
C THR A 54 -8.06 -5.06 -22.78
N THR A 55 -9.35 -5.05 -22.45
CA THR A 55 -9.83 -5.11 -21.08
C THR A 55 -10.37 -6.51 -20.77
N LEU A 56 -9.84 -7.15 -19.72
CA LEU A 56 -10.34 -8.40 -19.15
C LEU A 56 -11.12 -8.12 -17.86
N SER A 57 -12.32 -8.67 -17.73
CA SER A 57 -13.03 -8.71 -16.44
C SER A 57 -12.66 -9.96 -15.62
N PHE A 58 -12.40 -9.82 -14.33
CA PHE A 58 -12.07 -10.94 -13.44
C PHE A 58 -12.94 -10.99 -12.18
N THR A 59 -13.16 -12.20 -11.65
CA THR A 59 -13.84 -12.41 -10.35
C THR A 59 -13.16 -13.50 -9.51
N ASN A 60 -13.22 -13.32 -8.19
CA ASN A 60 -12.66 -14.21 -7.16
C ASN A 60 -11.12 -14.37 -7.20
N PHE A 61 -10.39 -13.32 -7.56
CA PHE A 61 -8.92 -13.28 -7.46
C PHE A 61 -8.53 -12.41 -6.28
N ILE A 62 -8.00 -13.05 -5.23
CA ILE A 62 -7.68 -12.38 -3.97
C ILE A 62 -6.27 -11.78 -3.98
N ASN A 63 -5.39 -12.32 -4.83
CA ASN A 63 -4.05 -11.77 -5.04
C ASN A 63 -3.97 -11.19 -6.45
N LEU A 64 -3.49 -9.96 -6.57
CA LEU A 64 -3.28 -9.27 -7.82
C LEU A 64 -1.80 -8.93 -7.93
N ILE A 65 -1.17 -9.32 -9.03
CA ILE A 65 0.26 -9.10 -9.24
C ILE A 65 0.44 -8.41 -10.58
N GLY A 66 1.15 -7.29 -10.59
CA GLY A 66 1.51 -6.58 -11.80
C GLY A 66 2.56 -7.30 -12.63
N GLY A 67 2.99 -6.65 -13.70
CA GLY A 67 3.96 -7.15 -14.66
C GLY A 67 5.38 -6.67 -14.37
N THR A 68 6.09 -6.36 -15.46
CA THR A 68 7.45 -5.78 -15.43
C THR A 68 7.47 -4.31 -15.86
N ALA A 69 6.32 -3.73 -16.19
CA ALA A 69 6.19 -2.33 -16.54
C ALA A 69 5.35 -1.62 -15.47
N VAL A 70 4.82 -0.43 -15.76
CA VAL A 70 4.03 0.32 -14.78
C VAL A 70 2.66 -0.33 -14.59
N ASP A 71 2.32 -0.67 -13.35
CA ASP A 71 1.02 -1.20 -12.97
C ASP A 71 0.27 -0.23 -12.04
N THR A 72 -0.98 0.10 -12.38
CA THR A 72 -1.83 0.98 -11.55
C THR A 72 -3.03 0.21 -11.01
N PHE A 73 -3.15 0.13 -9.68
CA PHE A 73 -4.27 -0.47 -8.96
C PHE A 73 -5.19 0.60 -8.39
N THR A 74 -6.38 0.73 -8.99
CA THR A 74 -7.41 1.69 -8.55
C THR A 74 -8.53 0.95 -7.83
N LEU A 75 -8.83 1.36 -6.60
CA LEU A 75 -9.86 0.76 -5.75
C LEU A 75 -10.46 1.80 -4.81
N SER A 76 -11.70 1.59 -4.35
CA SER A 76 -12.32 2.53 -3.40
C SER A 76 -11.94 2.25 -1.95
N ASP A 77 -11.52 1.03 -1.65
CA ASP A 77 -11.17 0.58 -0.31
C ASP A 77 -10.18 -0.57 -0.43
N VAL A 78 -9.09 -0.56 0.35
CA VAL A 78 -8.07 -1.63 0.32
C VAL A 78 -8.68 -3.00 0.62
N ALA A 79 -9.73 -3.06 1.44
CA ALA A 79 -10.42 -4.29 1.82
C ALA A 79 -11.15 -4.99 0.64
N LEU A 80 -11.25 -4.34 -0.53
CA LEU A 80 -11.74 -5.00 -1.73
C LEU A 80 -10.78 -6.08 -2.23
N VAL A 81 -9.49 -6.02 -1.89
CA VAL A 81 -8.54 -7.09 -2.15
C VAL A 81 -8.24 -7.78 -0.83
N THR A 82 -8.71 -9.02 -0.68
CA THR A 82 -8.60 -9.76 0.59
C THR A 82 -7.30 -10.56 0.74
N GLY A 83 -6.48 -10.58 -0.31
CA GLY A 83 -5.10 -11.08 -0.30
C GLY A 83 -4.13 -9.93 -0.54
N LEU A 84 -3.12 -10.16 -1.37
CA LEU A 84 -2.02 -9.22 -1.61
C LEU A 84 -2.18 -8.49 -2.95
N ILE A 85 -1.93 -7.18 -2.96
CA ILE A 85 -1.57 -6.42 -4.16
C ILE A 85 -0.05 -6.36 -4.25
N ASP A 86 0.51 -6.86 -5.34
CA ASP A 86 1.95 -6.84 -5.60
C ASP A 86 2.20 -6.07 -6.90
N GLY A 87 2.92 -4.95 -6.85
CA GLY A 87 3.14 -4.12 -8.04
C GLY A 87 3.91 -4.82 -9.14
N GLY A 88 4.76 -5.79 -8.79
CA GLY A 88 5.65 -6.39 -9.77
C GLY A 88 7.00 -5.67 -9.82
N ALA A 89 7.58 -5.61 -11.00
CA ALA A 89 8.71 -4.73 -11.26
C ALA A 89 8.18 -3.58 -12.09
N GLY A 90 8.63 -2.35 -11.83
CA GLY A 90 8.02 -1.22 -12.48
C GLY A 90 8.10 0.00 -11.58
N SER A 91 7.22 0.95 -11.85
CA SER A 91 6.96 2.08 -10.96
C SER A 91 5.46 2.06 -10.74
N ASP A 92 5.06 1.32 -9.73
CA ASP A 92 3.71 0.84 -9.56
C ASP A 92 2.96 1.70 -8.55
N LYS A 93 1.64 1.74 -8.71
CA LYS A 93 0.79 2.65 -7.96
C LYS A 93 -0.43 1.94 -7.41
N VAL A 94 -0.74 2.21 -6.15
CA VAL A 94 -2.06 1.97 -5.56
C VAL A 94 -2.75 3.32 -5.36
N ASP A 95 -3.95 3.47 -5.93
CA ASP A 95 -4.78 4.67 -5.81
C ASP A 95 -6.12 4.35 -5.14
N ILE A 96 -6.25 4.76 -3.87
CA ILE A 96 -7.49 4.64 -3.10
C ILE A 96 -8.38 5.85 -3.36
N THR A 97 -9.48 5.61 -4.05
CA THR A 97 -10.41 6.65 -4.52
C THR A 97 -11.59 6.89 -3.59
N GLY A 98 -11.85 5.98 -2.66
CA GLY A 98 -12.93 6.13 -1.69
C GLY A 98 -12.54 7.02 -0.51
N SER A 99 -13.56 7.54 0.19
CA SER A 99 -13.40 8.40 1.36
C SER A 99 -13.59 7.67 2.69
N THR A 100 -13.69 6.34 2.67
CA THR A 100 -13.71 5.52 3.90
C THR A 100 -12.31 5.52 4.52
N ALA A 101 -12.24 5.34 5.83
CA ALA A 101 -10.98 5.22 6.54
C ALA A 101 -10.22 3.99 6.04
N GLN A 102 -8.96 4.19 5.63
CA GLN A 102 -8.09 3.10 5.20
C GLN A 102 -7.18 2.62 6.32
N ASP A 103 -6.93 1.32 6.36
CA ASP A 103 -5.93 0.67 7.20
C ASP A 103 -5.10 -0.23 6.28
N ILE A 104 -3.88 0.19 5.96
CA ILE A 104 -3.01 -0.49 4.99
C ILE A 104 -1.74 -0.95 5.69
N ILE A 105 -1.42 -2.24 5.56
CA ILE A 105 -0.23 -2.89 6.10
C ILE A 105 0.72 -3.27 4.95
N LEU A 106 1.92 -2.70 4.96
CA LEU A 106 2.97 -3.04 4.00
C LEU A 106 3.46 -4.49 4.21
N GLY A 107 3.70 -5.18 3.10
CA GLY A 107 4.07 -6.60 3.08
C GLY A 107 2.92 -7.58 3.33
N THR A 108 1.75 -7.09 3.77
CA THR A 108 0.54 -7.92 3.96
C THR A 108 -0.53 -7.58 2.93
N ASP A 109 -0.94 -6.31 2.85
CA ASP A 109 -1.98 -5.85 1.93
C ASP A 109 -1.38 -5.42 0.60
N ILE A 110 -0.23 -4.73 0.64
CA ILE A 110 0.50 -4.28 -0.54
C ILE A 110 2.00 -4.56 -0.45
N THR A 111 2.66 -4.85 -1.57
CA THR A 111 4.13 -4.96 -1.68
C THR A 111 4.62 -4.51 -3.06
N ARG A 112 5.89 -4.10 -3.15
CA ARG A 112 6.51 -3.59 -4.38
C ARG A 112 5.66 -2.51 -5.07
N ILE A 113 5.25 -1.51 -4.29
CA ILE A 113 4.51 -0.35 -4.77
C ILE A 113 5.34 0.90 -4.48
N GLU A 114 5.59 1.73 -5.49
CA GLU A 114 6.36 2.96 -5.34
C GLU A 114 5.47 4.16 -4.96
N THR A 115 4.18 4.13 -5.30
CA THR A 115 3.23 5.22 -4.99
C THR A 115 1.92 4.72 -4.38
N LEU A 116 1.57 5.25 -3.20
CA LEU A 116 0.30 5.00 -2.52
C LEU A 116 -0.43 6.33 -2.28
N THR A 117 -1.58 6.49 -2.92
CA THR A 117 -2.45 7.66 -2.71
C THR A 117 -3.78 7.25 -2.10
N ALA A 118 -4.29 8.05 -1.17
CA ALA A 118 -5.65 7.92 -0.66
C ALA A 118 -6.34 9.29 -0.64
N GLN A 119 -7.68 9.30 -0.56
CA GLN A 119 -8.41 10.54 -0.29
C GLN A 119 -8.17 11.03 1.14
N ILE A 120 -8.36 12.32 1.38
CA ILE A 120 -8.30 12.89 2.74
C ILE A 120 -9.29 12.15 3.64
N GLY A 121 -8.79 11.64 4.76
CA GLY A 121 -9.56 10.85 5.72
C GLY A 121 -8.70 10.38 6.88
N THR A 122 -9.28 9.53 7.73
CA THR A 122 -8.56 8.93 8.86
C THR A 122 -7.81 7.68 8.43
N ASN A 123 -6.84 7.84 7.53
CA ASN A 123 -6.08 6.73 6.95
C ASN A 123 -4.86 6.41 7.81
N THR A 124 -4.59 5.12 7.96
CA THR A 124 -3.43 4.60 8.69
C THR A 124 -2.56 3.77 7.77
N LEU A 125 -1.27 4.08 7.77
CA LEU A 125 -0.24 3.29 7.09
C LEU A 125 0.60 2.57 8.14
N ARG A 126 0.62 1.25 8.07
CA ARG A 126 1.42 0.36 8.92
C ARG A 126 2.60 -0.17 8.09
N ALA A 127 3.81 0.00 8.60
CA ALA A 127 5.00 -0.54 7.99
C ALA A 127 5.04 -2.08 8.05
N ASP A 128 6.00 -2.66 7.35
CA ASP A 128 6.33 -4.06 7.49
C ASP A 128 7.08 -4.33 8.81
N ASN A 129 7.31 -5.60 9.13
CA ASN A 129 8.00 -6.02 10.35
C ASN A 129 9.54 -5.98 10.21
N THR A 130 10.08 -5.00 9.51
CA THR A 130 11.51 -4.77 9.32
C THR A 130 11.95 -3.40 9.84
N THR A 131 13.17 -2.96 9.50
CA THR A 131 13.61 -1.60 9.81
C THR A 131 13.01 -0.66 8.78
N ASN A 132 12.39 0.42 9.21
CA ASN A 132 11.76 1.39 8.32
C ASN A 132 12.25 2.79 8.60
N ASP A 133 12.65 3.49 7.54
CA ASP A 133 13.00 4.90 7.58
C ASP A 133 11.85 5.72 6.96
N TRP A 134 11.10 6.40 7.81
CA TRP A 134 10.01 7.31 7.46
C TRP A 134 10.53 8.74 7.32
N ASN A 135 10.27 9.37 6.18
CA ASN A 135 10.60 10.75 5.91
C ASN A 135 9.34 11.54 5.54
N ILE A 136 8.86 12.34 6.48
CA ILE A 136 7.60 13.10 6.37
C ILE A 136 7.91 14.52 5.90
N THR A 137 7.62 14.79 4.63
CA THR A 137 8.05 16.02 3.95
C THR A 137 6.98 17.10 3.94
N ALA A 138 5.71 16.74 4.11
CA ALA A 138 4.58 17.65 4.16
C ALA A 138 3.43 17.04 4.99
N ALA A 139 2.34 17.78 5.13
CA ALA A 139 1.14 17.31 5.83
C ALA A 139 0.68 15.94 5.28
N ASN A 140 0.73 14.92 6.14
CA ASN A 140 0.27 13.55 5.93
C ASN A 140 0.86 12.91 4.67
N THR A 141 2.07 13.32 4.30
CA THR A 141 2.73 12.98 3.04
C THR A 141 4.21 12.77 3.27
N GLY A 142 4.76 11.73 2.66
CA GLY A 142 6.16 11.38 2.85
C GLY A 142 6.57 10.14 2.09
N THR A 143 7.71 9.59 2.50
CA THR A 143 8.22 8.32 1.99
C THR A 143 8.52 7.38 3.15
N ILE A 144 8.44 6.08 2.88
CA ILE A 144 8.96 5.02 3.74
C ILE A 144 9.97 4.19 2.95
N TYR A 145 11.13 3.93 3.53
CA TYR A 145 12.16 3.03 2.98
C TYR A 145 12.30 1.82 3.91
N ASP A 146 12.00 0.62 3.39
CA ASP A 146 12.01 -0.66 4.13
C ASP A 146 13.36 -1.39 4.04
N GLN A 147 14.43 -0.65 3.73
CA GLN A 147 15.77 -1.16 3.40
C GLN A 147 15.89 -1.89 2.05
N THR A 148 14.81 -1.97 1.30
CA THR A 148 14.75 -2.64 -0.01
C THR A 148 14.17 -1.72 -1.08
N THR A 149 13.03 -1.12 -0.80
CA THR A 149 12.24 -0.28 -1.70
C THR A 149 11.76 0.98 -1.00
N THR A 150 11.46 2.02 -1.77
CA THR A 150 10.88 3.27 -1.24
C THR A 150 9.46 3.42 -1.75
N LEU A 151 8.52 3.54 -0.82
CA LEU A 151 7.14 3.90 -1.11
C LEU A 151 6.91 5.38 -0.79
N SER A 152 6.31 6.12 -1.73
CA SER A 152 5.77 7.46 -1.48
C SER A 152 4.30 7.36 -1.09
N PHE A 153 3.89 7.98 0.02
CA PHE A 153 2.51 7.97 0.49
C PHE A 153 1.92 9.38 0.59
N THR A 154 0.59 9.51 0.43
CA THR A 154 -0.14 10.78 0.56
C THR A 154 -1.49 10.57 1.25
N ASN A 155 -1.84 11.51 2.14
CA ASN A 155 -3.07 11.54 2.95
C ASN A 155 -3.18 10.41 4.00
N PHE A 156 -2.06 10.02 4.61
CA PHE A 156 -2.04 9.11 5.75
C PHE A 156 -1.74 9.88 7.03
N ILE A 157 -2.74 9.96 7.91
CA ILE A 157 -2.66 10.78 9.13
C ILE A 157 -2.10 10.01 10.32
N ASN A 158 -2.20 8.68 10.28
CA ASN A 158 -1.64 7.80 11.30
C ASN A 158 -0.53 6.97 10.64
N LEU A 159 0.65 6.98 11.24
CA LEU A 159 1.81 6.21 10.80
C LEU A 159 2.18 5.24 11.91
N VAL A 160 2.30 3.96 11.59
CA VAL A 160 2.56 2.91 12.56
C VAL A 160 3.75 2.09 12.09
N GLY A 161 4.80 2.03 12.91
CA GLY A 161 5.96 1.19 12.67
C GLY A 161 5.67 -0.30 12.85
N GLY A 162 6.70 -1.10 12.58
CA GLY A 162 6.64 -2.55 12.59
C GLY A 162 7.07 -3.16 13.92
N THR A 163 7.74 -4.31 13.82
CA THR A 163 8.47 -4.92 14.95
C THR A 163 9.98 -4.64 14.91
N GLY A 164 10.47 -3.94 13.89
CA GLY A 164 11.89 -3.68 13.68
C GLY A 164 12.34 -2.42 14.38
N VAL A 165 13.09 -1.57 13.68
CA VAL A 165 13.45 -0.24 14.18
C VAL A 165 12.81 0.75 13.23
N ASP A 166 11.98 1.64 13.75
CA ASP A 166 11.25 2.61 12.95
C ASP A 166 11.76 4.03 13.25
N ASN A 167 12.39 4.65 12.25
CA ASN A 167 12.95 6.00 12.35
C ASN A 167 12.07 6.99 11.61
N PHE A 168 11.48 7.96 12.31
CA PHE A 168 10.64 8.99 11.74
C PHE A 168 11.37 10.33 11.72
N THR A 169 11.59 10.89 10.53
CA THR A 169 12.15 12.22 10.34
C THR A 169 11.09 13.17 9.80
N LEU A 170 10.93 14.33 10.47
CA LEU A 170 9.98 15.36 10.07
C LEU A 170 10.47 16.76 10.47
N ALA A 171 9.98 17.79 9.81
CA ALA A 171 10.34 19.17 10.16
C ALA A 171 9.47 19.73 11.30
N ASP A 172 8.23 19.27 11.42
CA ASP A 172 7.25 19.74 12.39
C ASP A 172 6.32 18.57 12.74
N ILE A 173 5.99 18.37 14.02
CA ILE A 173 5.10 17.28 14.46
C ILE A 173 3.72 17.39 13.83
N ALA A 174 3.26 18.62 13.52
CA ALA A 174 1.98 18.87 12.88
C ALA A 174 1.92 18.41 11.42
N HIS A 175 3.04 17.97 10.82
CA HIS A 175 3.01 17.27 9.54
C HIS A 175 2.23 15.95 9.63
N VAL A 176 2.15 15.31 10.80
CA VAL A 176 1.29 14.15 11.01
C VAL A 176 0.13 14.61 11.88
N THR A 177 -1.07 14.70 11.30
CA THR A 177 -2.24 15.24 12.01
C THR A 177 -2.98 14.19 12.86
N GLY A 178 -2.52 12.94 12.83
CA GLY A 178 -2.95 11.86 13.70
C GLY A 178 -1.78 11.37 14.56
N LEU A 179 -1.66 10.06 14.73
CA LEU A 179 -0.67 9.42 15.60
C LEU A 179 0.55 8.91 14.83
N ILE A 180 1.75 9.21 15.31
CA ILE A 180 2.97 8.44 15.01
C ILE A 180 3.15 7.39 16.11
N ASP A 181 3.09 6.12 15.74
CA ASP A 181 3.28 5.01 16.65
C ASP A 181 4.49 4.19 16.23
N GLY A 182 5.54 4.12 17.06
CA GLY A 182 6.78 3.41 16.71
C GLY A 182 6.59 1.92 16.49
N GLY A 183 5.55 1.32 17.09
CA GLY A 183 5.34 -0.11 16.98
C GLY A 183 6.03 -0.86 18.12
N ALA A 184 6.70 -1.96 17.80
CA ALA A 184 7.62 -2.61 18.71
C ALA A 184 9.02 -2.43 18.14
N GLY A 185 10.02 -2.21 18.97
CA GLY A 185 11.32 -1.85 18.43
C GLY A 185 12.10 -0.95 19.35
N SER A 186 13.11 -0.31 18.79
CA SER A 186 13.77 0.83 19.41
C SER A 186 13.58 2.00 18.47
N ASP A 187 12.47 2.68 18.63
CA ASP A 187 11.92 3.58 17.63
C ASP A 187 12.29 5.02 17.95
N LYS A 188 12.39 5.84 16.90
CA LYS A 188 12.94 7.17 17.02
C LYS A 188 12.17 8.19 16.20
N ILE A 189 12.00 9.38 16.78
CA ILE A 189 11.60 10.58 16.06
C ILE A 189 12.76 11.58 16.06
N ASP A 190 13.10 12.10 14.87
CA ASP A 190 13.99 13.24 14.64
C ASP A 190 13.18 14.42 14.07
N ILE A 191 12.90 15.42 14.91
CA ILE A 191 12.34 16.71 14.47
C ILE A 191 13.49 17.63 14.07
N THR A 192 13.46 18.08 12.82
CA THR A 192 14.56 18.84 12.19
C THR A 192 14.28 20.33 12.06
N GLY A 193 13.03 20.76 12.28
CA GLY A 193 12.66 22.16 12.29
C GLY A 193 13.10 22.86 13.57
N ASN A 194 13.29 24.18 13.48
CA ASN A 194 13.74 25.03 14.60
C ASN A 194 12.60 25.82 15.25
N THR A 195 11.36 25.35 15.10
CA THR A 195 10.16 25.93 15.71
C THR A 195 9.79 25.15 16.97
N ALA A 196 9.26 25.84 17.98
CA ALA A 196 8.75 25.18 19.18
C ALA A 196 7.63 24.20 18.81
N GLN A 197 7.69 22.99 19.38
CA GLN A 197 6.74 21.91 19.13
C GLN A 197 6.02 21.57 20.42
N ASP A 198 4.69 21.46 20.37
CA ASP A 198 3.90 20.89 21.46
C ASP A 198 3.61 19.43 21.12
N ILE A 199 4.10 18.49 21.93
CA ILE A 199 3.98 17.05 21.69
C ILE A 199 3.22 16.41 22.86
N THR A 200 2.13 15.74 22.54
CA THR A 200 1.24 15.06 23.48
C THR A 200 1.37 13.55 23.33
N LEU A 201 1.88 12.88 24.36
CA LEU A 201 1.99 11.42 24.39
C LEU A 201 0.60 10.75 24.35
N GLY A 202 0.45 9.75 23.50
CA GLY A 202 -0.79 9.01 23.27
C GLY A 202 -1.77 9.69 22.29
N THR A 203 -1.50 10.95 21.90
CA THR A 203 -2.26 11.66 20.85
C THR A 203 -1.40 11.83 19.61
N ASP A 204 -0.23 12.45 19.76
CA ASP A 204 0.68 12.77 18.65
C ASP A 204 1.69 11.64 18.45
N ILE A 205 2.21 11.07 19.55
CA ILE A 205 3.19 9.99 19.51
C ILE A 205 2.90 8.87 20.51
N ALA A 206 3.21 7.62 20.15
CA ALA A 206 3.17 6.45 21.02
C ALA A 206 4.33 5.49 20.72
N ARG A 207 4.79 4.75 21.74
CA ARG A 207 5.84 3.71 21.60
C ARG A 207 7.10 4.22 20.86
N ILE A 208 7.61 5.37 21.30
CA ILE A 208 8.85 5.97 20.80
C ILE A 208 9.87 5.99 21.95
N GLU A 209 11.01 5.34 21.76
CA GLU A 209 12.08 5.26 22.76
C GLU A 209 13.03 6.47 22.70
N THR A 210 13.19 7.08 21.53
CA THR A 210 14.08 8.25 21.33
C THR A 210 13.37 9.39 20.62
N LEU A 211 13.37 10.58 21.21
CA LEU A 211 12.88 11.80 20.58
C LEU A 211 14.00 12.84 20.57
N ASN A 212 14.41 13.27 19.38
CA ASN A 212 15.28 14.43 19.17
C ASN A 212 14.44 15.56 18.57
N ALA A 213 14.46 16.73 19.20
CA ALA A 213 13.74 17.92 18.75
C ALA A 213 14.50 19.19 19.17
#